data_AF-A0A934STY4-F1
#
_entry.id   AF-A0A934STY4-F1
#
_cell.length_a   1.000
_cell.length_b   1.000
_cell.length_c   1.000
_cell.angle_alpha   90.00
_cell.angle_beta   90.00
_cell.angle_gamma   90.00
#
_symmetry.space_group_name_H-M   'P 1'
#
loop_
_entity.id
_entity.type
_entity.pdbx_description
1 polymer ?
#
loop_
_entity_poly.entity_id
_entity_poly.type
_entity_poly.pdbx_seq_one_letter_code
_entity_poly.pdbx_strand_id
1 'polypeptide(L)'
;MKLLSDKSKAALQAIPHAGMPATRHALPGWSPASFLRFTCTSQQLHVQEGQAWMKAEQLSYEDGRLSVERFEGQLPMATYQQAVADAQSMSAGQTMFFLEQCTSLLSMLLSSPGPRDRQRD
;
A
#
# COMPACT_ATOMS: atom_id res chain seq x y z
N MET A 1 2.08 5.50 29.00
CA MET A 1 2.04 4.37 28.06
C MET A 1 0.65 3.75 28.08
N LYS A 2 -0.24 4.16 27.16
CA LYS A 2 -1.47 3.44 26.83
C LYS A 2 -1.87 3.79 25.39
N LEU A 3 -2.17 2.72 24.66
CA LEU A 3 -3.13 2.60 23.55
C LEU A 3 -3.09 3.62 22.42
N LEU A 4 -2.52 3.21 21.29
CA LEU A 4 -3.10 3.37 19.95
C LEU A 4 -2.55 2.24 19.10
N SER A 5 -3.31 1.51 18.31
CA SER A 5 -4.74 1.41 18.10
C SER A 5 -4.84 0.26 17.11
N ASP A 6 -5.54 -0.80 17.49
CA ASP A 6 -5.78 -2.06 16.79
C ASP A 6 -6.42 -1.92 15.38
N LYS A 7 -6.53 -0.71 14.83
CA LYS A 7 -7.29 -0.41 13.62
C LYS A 7 -6.58 -0.74 12.31
N SER A 8 -5.25 -0.82 12.27
CA SER A 8 -4.53 -1.12 11.03
C SER A 8 -4.55 -2.60 10.66
N LYS A 9 -5.02 -3.49 11.55
CA LYS A 9 -5.16 -4.93 11.27
C LYS A 9 -6.56 -5.30 10.77
N ALA A 10 -7.56 -4.44 11.00
CA ALA A 10 -8.95 -4.70 10.65
C ALA A 10 -9.31 -4.36 9.19
N ALA A 11 -8.52 -3.51 8.51
CA ALA A 11 -8.84 -3.06 7.15
C ALA A 11 -8.49 -4.06 6.03
N LEU A 12 -7.73 -5.12 6.33
CA LEU A 12 -7.37 -6.18 5.37
C LEU A 12 -8.27 -7.43 5.47
N GLN A 13 -9.27 -7.42 6.36
CA GLN A 13 -10.13 -8.58 6.62
C GLN A 13 -11.52 -8.50 5.97
N ALA A 14 -11.81 -7.44 5.21
CA ALA A 14 -13.15 -7.19 4.67
C ALA A 14 -13.26 -7.39 3.16
N ILE A 15 -12.52 -8.34 2.58
CA ILE A 15 -12.90 -8.88 1.26
C ILE A 15 -13.82 -10.07 1.53
N PRO A 16 -15.13 -9.97 1.26
CA PRO A 16 -16.03 -11.08 1.47
C PRO A 16 -15.56 -12.26 0.62
N HIS A 17 -15.33 -13.40 1.29
CA HIS A 17 -15.11 -14.70 0.66
C HIS A 17 -16.40 -15.13 -0.08
N ALA A 18 -16.65 -14.53 -1.24
CA ALA A 18 -17.55 -15.08 -2.24
C ALA A 18 -16.78 -16.19 -2.96
N GLY A 19 -17.26 -17.43 -2.80
CA GLY A 19 -16.54 -18.66 -3.15
C GLY A 19 -15.95 -18.69 -4.55
N MET A 20 -14.64 -18.45 -4.64
CA MET A 20 -13.83 -18.65 -5.84
C MET A 20 -12.67 -19.60 -5.50
N PRO A 21 -12.34 -20.57 -6.37
CA PRO A 21 -11.37 -21.60 -6.06
C PRO A 21 -9.95 -21.00 -6.01
N ALA A 22 -9.31 -21.09 -4.84
CA ALA A 22 -7.90 -20.76 -4.67
C ALA A 22 -7.02 -21.96 -5.05
N THR A 23 -6.18 -21.82 -6.07
CA THR A 23 -5.25 -22.89 -6.47
C THR A 23 -3.93 -22.73 -5.71
N ARG A 24 -3.69 -23.62 -4.73
CA ARG A 24 -2.43 -23.67 -3.96
C ARG A 24 -1.41 -24.57 -4.65
N HIS A 25 -0.24 -24.04 -4.94
CA HIS A 25 0.91 -24.84 -5.36
C HIS A 25 2.01 -24.77 -4.29
N ALA A 26 2.36 -25.92 -3.72
CA ALA A 26 3.49 -26.06 -2.80
C ALA A 26 4.68 -26.66 -3.57
N LEU A 27 5.85 -26.01 -3.50
CA LEU A 27 7.09 -26.52 -4.10
C LEU A 27 7.87 -27.37 -3.08
N PRO A 28 8.53 -28.46 -3.50
CA PRO A 28 9.33 -29.27 -2.57
C PRO A 28 10.59 -28.51 -2.17
N GLY A 29 10.81 -28.35 -0.86
CA GLY A 29 12.00 -27.70 -0.32
C GLY A 29 12.60 -28.50 0.83
N TRP A 30 13.89 -28.82 0.71
CA TRP A 30 14.77 -29.20 1.81
C TRP A 30 15.48 -27.94 2.30
N SER A 31 15.31 -27.53 3.57
CA SER A 31 16.24 -26.61 4.22
C SER A 31 16.07 -26.56 5.76
N PRO A 32 17.12 -26.13 6.49
CA PRO A 32 17.22 -26.17 7.94
C PRO A 32 16.47 -25.01 8.62
N ALA A 33 15.94 -25.28 9.81
CA ALA A 33 15.08 -24.41 10.60
C ALA A 33 15.59 -22.96 10.73
N SER A 34 15.03 -22.08 9.89
CA SER A 34 15.21 -20.63 9.95
C SER A 34 13.83 -20.03 10.17
N PHE A 35 13.61 -19.35 11.30
CA PHE A 35 12.32 -18.74 11.69
C PHE A 35 11.93 -17.50 10.85
N LEU A 36 12.40 -17.42 9.60
CA LEU A 36 12.12 -16.29 8.73
C LEU A 36 10.76 -16.54 8.06
N ARG A 37 9.76 -15.72 8.43
CA ARG A 37 8.47 -15.67 7.75
C ARG A 37 8.32 -14.34 7.03
N PHE A 38 8.04 -14.36 5.74
CA PHE A 38 7.66 -13.16 5.01
C PHE A 38 6.50 -13.45 4.06
N THR A 39 5.69 -12.43 3.81
CA THR A 39 4.59 -12.48 2.86
C THR A 39 4.68 -11.29 1.92
N CYS A 40 4.56 -11.55 0.64
CA CYS A 40 4.54 -10.55 -0.43
C CYS A 40 3.21 -10.68 -1.16
N THR A 41 2.57 -9.56 -1.47
CA THR A 41 1.29 -9.53 -2.20
C THR A 41 1.40 -8.59 -3.38
N SER A 42 0.97 -9.05 -4.55
CA SER A 42 0.81 -8.25 -5.76
C SER A 42 -0.66 -8.27 -6.17
N GLN A 43 -1.20 -7.11 -6.52
CA GLN A 43 -2.58 -6.97 -7.00
C GLN A 43 -2.56 -6.15 -8.29
N GLN A 44 -3.32 -6.61 -9.28
CA GLN A 44 -3.48 -5.99 -10.57
C GLN A 44 -4.98 -5.87 -10.85
N LEU A 45 -5.41 -4.65 -11.16
CA LEU A 45 -6.79 -4.31 -11.48
C LEU A 45 -6.81 -3.74 -12.90
N HIS A 46 -7.70 -4.24 -13.75
CA HIS A 46 -7.90 -3.69 -15.09
C HIS A 46 -9.39 -3.66 -15.45
N VAL A 47 -9.76 -2.75 -16.33
CA VAL A 47 -11.14 -2.64 -16.84
C VAL A 47 -11.10 -2.87 -18.34
N GLN A 48 -11.90 -3.80 -18.81
CA GLN A 48 -12.07 -4.11 -20.23
C GLN A 48 -13.55 -4.34 -20.51
N GLU A 49 -14.08 -3.71 -21.57
CA GLU A 49 -15.47 -3.88 -22.01
C GLU A 49 -16.53 -3.61 -20.91
N GLY A 50 -16.24 -2.67 -20.01
CA GLY A 50 -17.13 -2.33 -18.90
C GLY A 50 -17.14 -3.33 -17.74
N GLN A 51 -16.31 -4.37 -17.80
CA GLN A 51 -16.08 -5.32 -16.72
C GLN A 51 -14.73 -5.04 -16.05
N ALA A 52 -14.71 -5.04 -14.73
CA ALA A 52 -13.48 -4.95 -13.97
C ALA A 52 -12.96 -6.37 -13.66
N TRP A 53 -11.67 -6.54 -13.80
CA TRP A 53 -10.96 -7.79 -13.57
C TRP A 53 -9.85 -7.56 -12.57
N MET A 54 -9.70 -8.51 -11.66
CA MET A 54 -8.67 -8.51 -10.63
C MET A 54 -7.83 -9.76 -10.76
N LYS A 55 -6.51 -9.57 -10.70
CA LYS A 55 -5.53 -10.62 -10.50
C LYS A 55 -4.73 -10.31 -9.24
N ALA A 56 -4.68 -11.23 -8.30
CA ALA A 56 -3.87 -11.11 -7.10
C ALA A 56 -2.96 -12.33 -6.97
N GLU A 57 -1.73 -12.08 -6.53
CA GLU A 57 -0.75 -13.10 -6.21
C GLU A 57 -0.21 -12.85 -4.80
N GLN A 58 -0.21 -13.88 -3.97
CA GLN A 58 0.40 -13.86 -2.65
C GLN A 58 1.50 -14.92 -2.58
N LEU A 59 2.71 -14.46 -2.27
CA LEU A 59 3.85 -15.31 -1.94
C LEU A 59 4.00 -15.35 -0.42
N SER A 60 4.01 -16.53 0.17
CA SER A 60 4.28 -16.73 1.59
C SER A 60 5.46 -17.67 1.76
N TYR A 61 6.50 -17.22 2.45
CA TYR A 61 7.63 -18.05 2.85
C TYR A 61 7.54 -18.34 4.35
N GLU A 62 7.54 -19.61 4.71
CA GLU A 62 7.43 -20.09 6.09
C GLU A 62 8.18 -21.42 6.22
N ASP A 63 9.06 -21.54 7.22
CA ASP A 63 9.78 -22.77 7.55
C ASP A 63 10.50 -23.44 6.38
N GLY A 64 11.20 -22.63 5.58
CA GLY A 64 11.92 -23.14 4.39
C GLY A 64 11.02 -23.41 3.19
N ARG A 65 9.71 -23.21 3.29
CA ARG A 65 8.73 -23.48 2.23
C ARG A 65 8.18 -22.20 1.64
N LEU A 66 8.18 -22.12 0.32
CA LEU A 66 7.52 -21.07 -0.43
C LEU A 66 6.15 -21.58 -0.92
N SER A 67 5.10 -20.85 -0.57
CA SER A 67 3.73 -21.05 -1.03
C SER A 67 3.32 -19.89 -1.91
N VAL A 68 2.66 -20.18 -3.03
CA VAL A 68 2.08 -19.16 -3.91
C VAL A 68 0.58 -19.39 -4.01
N GLU A 69 -0.18 -18.35 -3.73
CA GLU A 69 -1.62 -18.29 -3.93
C GLU A 69 -1.93 -17.28 -5.03
N ARG A 70 -2.73 -17.70 -6.01
CA ARG A 70 -3.17 -16.83 -7.10
C ARG A 70 -4.68 -16.77 -7.11
N PHE A 71 -5.19 -15.56 -7.28
CA PHE A 71 -6.60 -15.27 -7.42
C PHE A 71 -6.79 -14.49 -8.72
N GLU A 72 -7.74 -14.89 -9.53
CA GLU A 72 -8.09 -14.19 -10.75
C GLU A 72 -9.61 -14.24 -10.90
N GLY A 73 -10.24 -13.11 -11.21
CA GLY A 73 -11.68 -13.08 -11.34
C GLY A 73 -12.23 -11.71 -11.71
N GLN A 74 -13.52 -11.70 -12.01
CA GLN A 74 -14.27 -10.47 -12.22
C GLN A 74 -14.59 -9.80 -10.88
N LEU A 75 -14.47 -8.48 -10.88
CA LEU A 75 -14.77 -7.62 -9.75
C LEU A 75 -15.95 -6.71 -10.13
N PRO A 76 -16.89 -6.45 -9.22
CA PRO A 76 -17.92 -5.44 -9.47
C PRO A 76 -17.30 -4.08 -9.77
N MET A 77 -17.81 -3.39 -10.80
CA MET A 77 -17.30 -2.09 -11.23
C MET A 77 -17.33 -1.04 -10.11
N ALA A 78 -18.33 -1.08 -9.23
CA ALA A 78 -18.41 -0.20 -8.06
C ALA A 78 -17.21 -0.40 -7.10
N THR A 79 -16.76 -1.64 -6.90
CA THR A 79 -15.60 -1.95 -6.06
C THR A 79 -14.31 -1.46 -6.71
N TYR A 80 -14.18 -1.58 -8.03
CA TYR A 80 -13.05 -0.99 -8.76
C TYR A 80 -13.00 0.54 -8.61
N GLN A 81 -14.13 1.22 -8.81
CA GLN A 81 -14.20 2.68 -8.69
C GLN A 81 -13.85 3.15 -7.27
N GLN A 82 -14.32 2.44 -6.24
CA GLN A 82 -13.96 2.73 -4.86
C GLN A 82 -12.45 2.57 -4.63
N ALA A 83 -11.86 1.46 -5.09
CA ALA A 83 -10.42 1.21 -4.94
C ALA A 83 -9.56 2.28 -5.63
N VAL A 84 -9.99 2.76 -6.81
CA VAL A 84 -9.32 3.85 -7.52
C VAL A 84 -9.46 5.17 -6.77
N ALA A 85 -10.66 5.50 -6.26
CA ALA A 85 -10.88 6.71 -5.49
C ALA A 85 -10.04 6.73 -4.20
N ASP A 86 -9.96 5.60 -3.49
CA ASP A 86 -9.14 5.45 -2.30
C ASP A 86 -7.66 5.67 -2.63
N ALA A 87 -7.15 5.04 -3.69
CA ALA A 87 -5.76 5.20 -4.13
C ALA A 87 -5.42 6.66 -4.51
N GLN A 88 -6.33 7.34 -5.22
CA GLN A 88 -6.18 8.76 -5.58
C GLN A 88 -6.20 9.67 -4.36
N SER A 89 -7.04 9.38 -3.37
CA SER A 89 -7.10 10.18 -2.14
C SER A 89 -5.79 10.09 -1.34
N MET A 90 -5.20 8.89 -1.28
CA MET A 90 -3.93 8.66 -0.59
C MET A 90 -2.76 9.33 -1.32
N SER A 91 -2.73 9.27 -2.65
CA SER A 91 -1.70 9.94 -3.43
C SER A 91 -1.81 11.46 -3.34
N ALA A 92 -3.03 12.01 -3.35
CA ALA A 92 -3.27 13.44 -3.15
C ALA A 92 -2.80 13.89 -1.75
N GLY A 93 -3.09 13.11 -0.71
CA GLY A 93 -2.61 13.39 0.65
C GLY A 93 -1.08 13.35 0.77
N GLN A 94 -0.43 12.34 0.19
CA GLN A 94 1.04 12.27 0.16
C GLN A 94 1.67 13.42 -0.62
N THR A 95 1.06 13.79 -1.74
CA THR A 95 1.52 14.92 -2.56
C THR A 95 1.37 16.25 -1.81
N MET A 96 0.25 16.45 -1.10
CA MET A 96 0.04 17.65 -0.30
C MET A 96 1.07 17.76 0.83
N PHE A 97 1.35 16.67 1.54
CA PHE A 97 2.38 16.67 2.58
C PHE A 97 3.76 17.02 2.00
N PHE A 98 4.12 16.47 0.84
CA PHE A 98 5.37 16.82 0.16
C PHE A 98 5.42 18.31 -0.22
N LEU A 99 4.33 18.85 -0.78
CA LEU A 99 4.23 20.27 -1.11
C LEU A 99 4.33 21.16 0.12
N GLU A 100 3.71 20.80 1.25
CA GLU A 100 3.87 21.51 2.52
C GLU A 100 5.33 21.56 2.97
N GLN A 101 6.05 20.43 2.90
CA GLN A 101 7.49 20.40 3.21
C GLN A 101 8.31 21.26 2.24
N CYS A 102 7.98 21.29 0.95
CA CYS A 102 8.65 22.17 -0.01
C CYS A 102 8.38 23.65 0.30
N THR A 103 7.13 24.00 0.63
CA THR A 103 6.77 25.39 0.95
C THR A 103 7.43 25.87 2.25
N SER A 104 7.56 25.02 3.27
CA SER A 104 8.22 25.40 4.53
C SER A 104 9.72 25.64 4.34
N LEU A 105 10.39 24.78 3.55
CA LEU A 105 11.79 24.95 3.19
C LEU A 105 12.02 26.22 2.35
N LEU A 106 11.17 26.47 1.36
CA LEU A 106 11.22 27.71 0.57
C LEU A 106 11.00 28.93 1.45
N SER A 107 10.00 28.91 2.34
CA SER A 107 9.71 30.01 3.26
C SER A 107 10.89 30.32 4.18
N MET A 108 11.59 29.28 4.67
CA MET A 108 12.80 29.43 5.49
C MET A 108 13.97 30.03 4.70
N LEU A 109 14.17 29.61 3.44
CA LEU A 109 15.20 30.13 2.55
C LEU A 109 14.94 31.59 2.15
N LEU A 110 13.68 31.95 1.91
CA LEU A 110 13.27 33.31 1.56
C LEU A 110 13.17 34.25 2.77
N SER A 111 12.98 33.72 3.98
CA SER A 111 12.90 34.52 5.22
C SER A 111 14.27 34.79 5.87
N SER A 112 15.37 34.61 5.12
CA SER A 112 16.70 35.02 5.59
C SER A 112 16.67 36.52 5.93
N PRO A 113 16.94 36.91 7.19
CA PRO A 113 16.90 38.31 7.59
C PRO A 113 18.02 39.04 6.83
N GLY A 114 17.62 39.92 5.90
CA GLY A 114 18.54 40.83 5.23
C GLY A 114 19.39 41.58 6.26
N PRO A 115 20.64 41.93 5.92
CA PRO A 115 21.56 42.55 6.86
C PRO A 115 20.90 43.81 7.41
N ARG A 116 20.66 43.83 8.73
CA ARG A 116 20.22 45.03 9.44
C ARG A 116 21.17 46.15 9.05
N ASP A 117 20.67 47.11 8.28
CA ASP A 117 21.36 48.36 8.03
C ASP A 117 21.78 48.92 9.39
N ARG A 118 23.10 48.95 9.61
CA ARG A 118 23.70 49.72 10.69
C ARG A 118 23.52 51.19 10.31
N GLN A 119 22.32 51.71 10.54
CA GLN A 119 22.12 53.12 10.71
C GLN A 119 22.80 53.47 12.05
N ARG A 120 24.04 53.93 11.96
CA ARG A 120 24.77 54.55 13.06
C ARG A 120 25.00 55.99 12.66
N ASP A 121 24.52 56.86 13.54
CA ASP A 121 24.60 58.32 13.51
C ASP A 121 26.01 58.87 13.22
#